data_AF-A0A0U1LWB1-F1
#
_entry.id   AF-A0A0U1LWB1-F1
#
_cell.length_a   1.000
_cell.length_b   1.000
_cell.length_c   1.000
_cell.angle_alpha   90.00
_cell.angle_beta   90.00
_cell.angle_gamma   90.00
#
_symmetry.space_group_name_H-M   'P 1'
#
loop_
_entity.id
_entity.type
_entity.pdbx_description
1 polymer ?
#
loop_
_entity_poly.entity_id
_entity_poly.type
_entity_poly.pdbx_seq_one_letter_code
_entity_poly.pdbx_strand_id
1 'polypeptide(L)'
;MQPVDVPDNLWLQIDNLNRPFTFRSRYFDLVHSRLVAPGINRARWPSYVRDLVRVTKRGGWVQMVELNYNVQSDNGSITDQHALREWSRHYLRALEDLKDLRVGARLGSLMTSAGLVEVDTTMIQLPLSAWSSDRRMQRIGASNRLNVHQLLESLALYPFTQRLHMPEGEFRNLISRAQAEVDDLRLKAYFPFSQFTANMPSTYKRDKPWDTDDIDKWKIEEFKPEHNVAGSFAEESSFVTLFPKYREVYLKEAWPMITRTLEKHGIACTLDLVEGSMTVKTTRKTFDPAVILKARDLIKLLARSVPAQQAIKILDDDIACDIIKIRNLVNNKERFVKRRQRILGPSGSTLKALELLTGTYILVQGNTVSAMGPFKGLKELRRVVEDCMANIHPIYHVKELMIKRELAKDPTLADQSWDRFLPNFKKRTLSKRRVPHKVTDKSKKNYTPFPPAQEKSKIDKELESGEYFLSKQAKERLRKEEIQDKQREKREEKMKEREKDFVPPVEEVDRKEKKEQKEKKKKRKHAEDGEEASEKKKKKKSKSEAEEDSE
;
A
#
# COMPACT_ATOMS: atom_id res chain seq x y z
N MET A 1 -12.50 32.04 -21.19
CA MET A 1 -12.32 31.17 -22.36
C MET A 1 -13.49 30.22 -22.43
N GLN A 2 -14.28 30.29 -23.50
CA GLN A 2 -15.31 29.30 -23.80
C GLN A 2 -14.62 28.11 -24.50
N PRO A 3 -14.91 26.85 -24.17
CA PRO A 3 -14.41 25.70 -24.91
C PRO A 3 -14.86 25.78 -26.38
N VAL A 4 -14.00 25.33 -27.30
CA VAL A 4 -14.27 25.37 -28.75
C VAL A 4 -15.44 24.46 -29.15
N ASP A 5 -15.69 23.41 -28.37
CA ASP A 5 -16.87 22.53 -28.48
C ASP A 5 -17.65 22.57 -27.16
N VAL A 6 -18.91 23.02 -27.20
CA VAL A 6 -19.86 22.95 -26.08
C VAL A 6 -21.11 22.18 -26.52
N PRO A 7 -21.66 21.27 -25.69
CA PRO A 7 -22.92 20.62 -25.99
C PRO A 7 -24.07 21.62 -26.15
N ASP A 8 -25.04 21.32 -27.04
CA ASP A 8 -26.21 22.20 -27.30
C ASP A 8 -27.08 22.42 -26.06
N ASN A 9 -26.98 21.55 -25.06
CA ASN A 9 -27.69 21.64 -23.78
C ASN A 9 -26.88 22.32 -22.66
N LEU A 10 -25.81 23.03 -23.00
CA LEU A 10 -25.00 23.80 -22.05
C LEU A 10 -25.24 25.31 -22.18
N TRP A 11 -25.83 25.90 -21.15
CA TRP A 11 -25.96 27.35 -21.04
C TRP A 11 -24.95 27.89 -20.02
N LEU A 12 -24.08 28.79 -20.48
CA LEU A 12 -23.09 29.44 -19.64
C LEU A 12 -23.59 30.82 -19.20
N GLN A 13 -23.47 31.11 -17.90
CA GLN A 13 -23.81 32.41 -17.34
C GLN A 13 -22.63 32.91 -16.48
N ILE A 14 -22.29 34.18 -16.64
CA ILE A 14 -21.34 34.88 -15.78
C ILE A 14 -22.12 35.45 -14.59
N ASP A 15 -21.73 35.10 -13.37
CA ASP A 15 -22.33 35.61 -12.15
C ASP A 15 -21.28 35.81 -11.04
N ASN A 16 -21.58 36.69 -10.08
CA ASN A 16 -20.73 36.94 -8.92
C ASN A 16 -21.26 36.17 -7.71
N LEU A 17 -20.58 35.08 -7.32
CA LEU A 17 -20.98 34.23 -6.20
C LEU A 17 -21.01 34.93 -4.82
N ASN A 18 -20.40 36.12 -4.70
CA ASN A 18 -20.50 36.96 -3.51
C ASN A 18 -21.81 37.78 -3.43
N ARG A 19 -22.66 37.70 -4.45
CA ARG A 19 -24.01 38.28 -4.47
C ARG A 19 -25.07 37.17 -4.47
N PRO A 20 -26.33 37.47 -4.14
CA PRO A 20 -27.44 36.52 -4.27
C PRO A 20 -27.57 36.02 -5.71
N PHE A 21 -27.87 34.74 -5.90
CA PHE A 21 -27.98 34.17 -7.25
C PHE A 21 -29.14 34.76 -8.03
N THR A 22 -28.96 34.96 -9.34
CA THR A 22 -30.01 35.45 -10.23
C THR A 22 -31.02 34.38 -10.64
N PHE A 23 -30.78 33.11 -10.27
CA PHE A 23 -31.65 32.01 -10.66
C PHE A 23 -33.00 32.02 -9.93
N ARG A 24 -34.01 31.48 -10.63
CA ARG A 24 -35.35 31.26 -10.07
C ARG A 24 -35.28 30.27 -8.91
N SER A 25 -36.06 30.55 -7.86
CA SER A 25 -36.20 29.63 -6.73
C SER A 25 -36.84 28.31 -7.16
N ARG A 26 -36.35 27.19 -6.61
CA ARG A 26 -36.85 25.82 -6.85
C ARG A 26 -36.88 25.42 -8.33
N TYR A 27 -35.81 25.72 -9.05
CA TYR A 27 -35.71 25.49 -10.48
C TYR A 27 -34.88 24.25 -10.85
N PHE A 28 -33.81 23.97 -10.09
CA PHE A 28 -32.88 22.90 -10.44
C PHE A 28 -33.13 21.62 -9.63
N ASP A 29 -33.02 20.47 -10.30
CA ASP A 29 -33.09 19.14 -9.67
C ASP A 29 -31.77 18.77 -8.97
N LEU A 30 -30.63 19.23 -9.51
CA LEU A 30 -29.30 19.10 -8.94
C LEU A 30 -28.58 20.45 -8.99
N VAL A 31 -27.99 20.86 -7.87
CA VAL A 31 -27.10 22.02 -7.80
C VAL A 31 -25.73 21.55 -7.33
N HIS A 32 -24.72 21.72 -8.20
CA HIS A 32 -23.34 21.33 -7.92
C HIS A 32 -22.46 22.58 -7.78
N SER A 33 -21.69 22.66 -6.69
CA SER A 33 -20.70 23.71 -6.45
C SER A 33 -19.35 23.09 -6.12
N ARG A 34 -18.28 23.59 -6.75
CA ARG A 34 -16.97 22.95 -6.67
C ARG A 34 -15.82 23.96 -6.71
N LEU A 35 -14.93 23.85 -5.72
CA LEU A 35 -13.66 24.58 -5.62
C LEU A 35 -13.82 26.10 -5.68
N VAL A 36 -14.87 26.63 -5.06
CA VAL A 36 -15.19 28.06 -5.09
C VAL A 36 -14.66 28.80 -3.86
N ALA A 37 -14.09 28.10 -2.87
CA ALA A 37 -13.71 28.70 -1.60
C ALA A 37 -12.74 29.89 -1.68
N PRO A 38 -11.72 29.92 -2.55
CA PRO A 38 -10.88 31.11 -2.72
C PRO A 38 -11.65 32.34 -3.25
N GLY A 39 -12.75 32.13 -3.97
CA GLY A 39 -13.58 33.19 -4.54
C GLY A 39 -14.62 33.74 -3.56
N ILE A 40 -15.10 32.94 -2.61
CA ILE A 40 -16.20 33.31 -1.71
C ILE A 40 -15.69 33.98 -0.43
N ASN A 41 -16.24 35.15 -0.10
CA ASN A 41 -15.94 35.88 1.13
C ASN A 41 -16.35 35.09 2.37
N ARG A 42 -15.57 35.18 3.43
CA ARG A 42 -15.78 34.44 4.69
C ARG A 42 -17.20 34.60 5.25
N ALA A 43 -17.74 35.81 5.26
CA ALA A 43 -19.08 36.10 5.75
C ALA A 43 -20.22 35.63 4.82
N ARG A 44 -19.92 35.33 3.55
CA ARG A 44 -20.91 34.98 2.53
C ARG A 44 -21.36 33.52 2.63
N TRP A 45 -20.58 32.62 3.22
CA TRP A 45 -20.87 31.19 3.24
C TRP A 45 -22.28 30.80 3.73
N PRO A 46 -22.80 31.32 4.87
CA PRO A 46 -24.14 30.96 5.31
C PRO A 46 -25.23 31.37 4.32
N SER A 47 -25.14 32.57 3.75
CA SER A 47 -26.12 33.02 2.75
C SER A 47 -25.92 32.32 1.41
N TYR A 48 -24.69 31.92 1.06
CA TYR A 48 -24.38 31.21 -0.18
C TYR A 48 -25.02 29.82 -0.19
N VAL A 49 -24.90 29.08 0.92
CA VAL A 49 -25.57 27.78 1.08
C VAL A 49 -27.09 27.94 1.05
N ARG A 50 -27.64 29.00 1.65
CA ARG A 50 -29.08 29.31 1.55
C ARG A 50 -29.53 29.62 0.12
N ASP A 51 -28.70 30.27 -0.69
CA ASP A 51 -29.01 30.49 -2.09
C ASP A 51 -29.00 29.20 -2.90
N LEU A 52 -28.05 28.28 -2.65
CA LEU A 52 -28.07 26.94 -3.25
C LEU A 52 -29.39 26.23 -2.90
N VAL A 53 -29.76 26.20 -1.62
CA VAL A 53 -31.03 25.64 -1.14
C VAL A 53 -32.25 26.29 -1.79
N ARG A 54 -32.25 27.62 -1.95
CA ARG A 54 -33.36 28.37 -2.56
C ARG A 54 -33.60 27.96 -4.01
N VAL A 55 -32.54 27.76 -4.79
CA VAL A 55 -32.64 27.46 -6.23
C VAL A 55 -32.89 25.98 -6.51
N THR A 56 -32.62 25.09 -5.54
CA THR A 56 -32.92 23.66 -5.63
C THR A 56 -34.41 23.37 -5.40
N LYS A 57 -34.98 22.49 -6.22
CA LYS A 57 -36.34 21.95 -6.03
C LYS A 57 -36.44 21.15 -4.72
N ARG A 58 -37.65 20.99 -4.19
CA ARG A 58 -37.89 20.05 -3.08
C ARG A 58 -37.63 18.62 -3.56
N GLY A 59 -36.98 17.80 -2.75
CA GLY A 59 -36.51 16.46 -3.15
C GLY A 59 -35.29 16.46 -4.08
N GLY A 60 -34.82 17.64 -4.52
CA GLY A 60 -33.60 17.79 -5.31
C GLY A 60 -32.34 17.70 -4.47
N TRP A 61 -31.19 17.65 -5.14
CA TRP A 61 -29.89 17.41 -4.51
C TRP A 61 -28.99 18.63 -4.58
N VAL A 62 -28.23 18.85 -3.51
CA VAL A 62 -27.13 19.81 -3.47
C VAL A 62 -25.84 19.04 -3.23
N GLN A 63 -24.86 19.24 -4.11
CA GLN A 63 -23.52 18.69 -3.95
C GLN A 63 -22.51 19.82 -3.86
N MET A 64 -21.71 19.84 -2.81
CA MET A 64 -20.61 20.78 -2.64
C MET A 64 -19.29 20.06 -2.49
N VAL A 65 -18.26 20.60 -3.13
CA VAL A 65 -16.96 19.97 -3.21
C VAL A 65 -15.88 21.01 -2.98
N GLU A 66 -15.13 20.89 -1.89
CA GLU A 66 -14.10 21.88 -1.51
C GLU A 66 -12.75 21.24 -1.20
N LEU A 67 -11.69 21.97 -1.57
CA LEU A 67 -10.31 21.61 -1.27
C LEU A 67 -9.92 22.17 0.09
N ASN A 68 -9.26 21.36 0.91
CA ASN A 68 -8.47 21.88 2.00
C ASN A 68 -7.08 22.22 1.47
N TYR A 69 -6.75 23.52 1.43
CA TYR A 69 -5.49 24.05 0.91
C TYR A 69 -4.26 23.76 1.79
N ASN A 70 -4.40 22.86 2.76
CA ASN A 70 -3.30 22.36 3.57
C ASN A 70 -2.79 21.03 3.04
N VAL A 71 -1.63 21.04 2.38
CA VAL A 71 -0.99 19.82 1.88
C VAL A 71 -0.67 18.86 3.02
N GLN A 72 -0.95 17.58 2.81
CA GLN A 72 -0.64 16.47 3.70
C GLN A 72 0.07 15.34 2.96
N SER A 73 0.56 14.37 3.71
CA SER A 73 1.29 13.23 3.20
C SER A 73 0.72 11.94 3.77
N ASP A 74 0.52 10.93 2.94
CA ASP A 74 -0.08 9.64 3.34
C ASP A 74 0.82 8.85 4.32
N ASN A 75 2.15 8.99 4.18
CA ASN A 75 3.12 8.37 5.07
C ASN A 75 3.65 9.33 6.15
N GLY A 76 3.09 10.55 6.27
CA GLY A 76 3.51 11.55 7.24
C GLY A 76 4.91 12.12 7.00
N SER A 77 5.44 12.03 5.77
CA SER A 77 6.81 12.48 5.45
C SER A 77 6.95 13.99 5.27
N ILE A 78 5.86 14.69 4.96
CA ILE A 78 5.85 16.16 4.87
C ILE A 78 5.90 16.77 6.28
N THR A 79 6.88 17.63 6.49
CA THR A 79 7.11 18.41 7.72
C THR A 79 6.92 19.91 7.45
N ASP A 80 6.94 20.74 8.50
CA ASP A 80 6.83 22.20 8.36
C ASP A 80 8.02 22.88 7.66
N GLN A 81 9.13 22.16 7.43
CA GLN A 81 10.26 22.63 6.63
C GLN A 81 10.07 22.45 5.11
N HIS A 82 9.13 21.62 4.68
CA HIS A 82 8.88 21.37 3.26
C HIS A 82 8.18 22.56 2.60
N ALA A 83 8.56 22.86 1.37
CA ALA A 83 8.04 23.99 0.59
C ALA A 83 6.52 23.90 0.36
N LEU A 84 5.96 22.69 0.18
CA LEU A 84 4.51 22.49 0.06
C LEU A 84 3.75 22.89 1.33
N ARG A 85 4.36 22.64 2.49
CA ARG A 85 3.78 22.98 3.80
C ARG A 85 3.94 24.46 4.08
N GLU A 86 5.09 25.03 3.74
CA GLU A 86 5.35 26.46 3.77
C GLU A 86 4.35 27.23 2.89
N TRP A 87 4.17 26.80 1.64
CA TRP A 87 3.18 27.35 0.71
C TRP A 87 1.77 27.35 1.31
N SER A 88 1.34 26.21 1.89
CA SER A 88 0.01 26.08 2.51
C SER A 88 -0.18 27.09 3.66
N ARG A 89 0.84 27.26 4.50
CA ARG A 89 0.82 28.20 5.63
C ARG A 89 0.77 29.65 5.17
N HIS A 90 1.57 30.04 4.17
CA HIS A 90 1.51 31.39 3.60
C HIS A 90 0.15 31.67 2.95
N TYR A 91 -0.39 30.72 2.19
CA TYR A 91 -1.67 30.88 1.52
C TYR A 91 -2.84 31.04 2.49
N LEU A 92 -2.90 30.18 3.52
CA LEU A 92 -3.91 30.30 4.57
C LEU A 92 -3.78 31.64 5.31
N ARG A 93 -2.58 32.04 5.71
CA ARG A 93 -2.33 33.30 6.43
C ARG A 93 -2.69 34.53 5.59
N ALA A 94 -2.34 34.52 4.31
CA ALA A 94 -2.56 35.66 3.43
C ALA A 94 -4.04 35.99 3.22
N LEU A 95 -4.93 34.99 3.33
CA LEU A 95 -6.35 35.13 3.01
C LEU A 95 -7.29 34.94 4.21
N GLU A 96 -6.78 34.69 5.41
CA GLU A 96 -7.60 34.33 6.57
C GLU A 96 -8.65 35.38 6.95
N ASP A 97 -8.33 36.66 6.78
CA ASP A 97 -9.24 37.78 7.05
C ASP A 97 -10.37 37.91 6.00
N LEU A 98 -10.14 37.45 4.77
CA LEU A 98 -11.07 37.61 3.64
C LEU A 98 -11.86 36.35 3.30
N LYS A 99 -11.22 35.18 3.34
CA LYS A 99 -11.73 33.91 2.82
C LYS A 99 -11.71 32.83 3.90
N ASP A 100 -12.65 31.91 3.82
CA ASP A 100 -12.64 30.70 4.67
C ASP A 100 -12.14 29.50 3.86
N LEU A 101 -10.82 29.36 3.77
CA LEU A 101 -10.18 28.26 3.07
C LEU A 101 -10.28 26.91 3.80
N ARG A 102 -10.88 26.91 5.01
CA ARG A 102 -11.14 25.71 5.82
C ARG A 102 -12.63 25.41 5.95
N VAL A 103 -13.47 26.03 5.11
CA VAL A 103 -14.93 25.89 5.15
C VAL A 103 -15.40 24.44 5.11
N GLY A 104 -14.64 23.54 4.48
CA GLY A 104 -14.95 22.11 4.42
C GLY A 104 -15.31 21.52 5.79
N ALA A 105 -14.62 21.91 6.87
CA ALA A 105 -14.93 21.43 8.21
C ALA A 105 -16.32 21.87 8.75
N ARG A 106 -16.92 22.91 8.17
CA ARG A 106 -18.20 23.51 8.60
C ARG A 106 -19.31 23.38 7.56
N LEU A 107 -19.02 22.91 6.34
CA LEU A 107 -20.04 22.83 5.28
C LEU A 107 -21.22 21.95 5.68
N GLY A 108 -20.97 20.80 6.33
CA GLY A 108 -22.06 19.92 6.79
C GLY A 108 -23.03 20.62 7.76
N SER A 109 -22.50 21.41 8.71
CA SER A 109 -23.34 22.17 9.65
C SER A 109 -24.05 23.34 8.97
N LEU A 110 -23.41 24.02 8.01
CA LEU A 110 -24.05 25.07 7.20
C LEU A 110 -25.19 24.52 6.35
N MET A 111 -25.02 23.34 5.74
CA MET A 111 -26.06 22.66 4.95
C MET A 111 -27.25 22.27 5.83
N THR A 112 -26.98 21.66 6.97
CA THR A 112 -28.02 21.26 7.94
C THR A 112 -28.79 22.49 8.44
N SER A 113 -28.07 23.56 8.79
CA SER A 113 -28.68 24.83 9.24
C SER A 113 -29.48 25.54 8.15
N ALA A 114 -29.17 25.30 6.88
CA ALA A 114 -29.94 25.80 5.74
C ALA A 114 -31.18 24.95 5.44
N GLY A 115 -31.40 23.84 6.16
CA GLY A 115 -32.58 22.99 6.03
C GLY A 115 -32.40 21.80 5.08
N LEU A 116 -31.17 21.46 4.68
CA LEU A 116 -30.89 20.22 3.96
C LEU A 116 -30.90 19.03 4.93
N VAL A 117 -31.32 17.87 4.43
CA VAL A 117 -31.37 16.60 5.16
C VAL A 117 -30.46 15.57 4.48
N GLU A 118 -30.18 14.47 5.19
CA GLU A 118 -29.31 13.37 4.69
C GLU A 118 -27.95 13.89 4.20
N VAL A 119 -27.32 14.77 4.98
CA VAL A 119 -26.03 15.35 4.65
C VAL A 119 -24.94 14.28 4.82
N ASP A 120 -24.53 13.68 3.71
CA ASP A 120 -23.39 12.78 3.65
C ASP A 120 -22.09 13.55 3.39
N THR A 121 -21.02 13.16 4.09
CA THR A 121 -19.71 13.78 3.99
C THR A 121 -18.66 12.72 3.71
N THR A 122 -17.97 12.85 2.58
CA THR A 122 -16.87 11.97 2.20
C THR A 122 -15.58 12.77 2.07
N MET A 123 -14.52 12.32 2.75
CA MET A 123 -13.17 12.86 2.60
C MET A 123 -12.37 12.02 1.59
N ILE A 124 -11.86 12.68 0.56
CA ILE A 124 -11.06 12.08 -0.51
C ILE A 124 -9.64 12.64 -0.41
N GLN A 125 -8.65 11.77 -0.49
CA GLN A 125 -7.25 12.18 -0.58
C GLN A 125 -6.92 12.43 -2.06
N LEU A 126 -6.89 13.69 -2.51
CA LEU A 126 -6.58 14.02 -3.90
C LEU A 126 -5.06 14.02 -4.12
N PRO A 127 -4.46 13.01 -4.80
CA PRO A 127 -3.01 12.91 -4.92
C PRO A 127 -2.47 14.04 -5.79
N LEU A 128 -1.34 14.63 -5.38
CA LEU A 128 -0.67 15.66 -6.18
C LEU A 128 0.09 15.06 -7.36
N SER A 129 0.49 13.79 -7.25
CA SER A 129 1.24 13.05 -8.26
C SER A 129 0.92 11.54 -8.22
N ALA A 130 1.52 10.77 -9.13
CA ALA A 130 1.18 9.36 -9.38
C ALA A 130 1.73 8.36 -8.34
N TRP A 131 1.70 8.69 -7.04
CA TRP A 131 2.31 7.89 -5.97
C TRP A 131 1.40 6.80 -5.39
N SER A 132 0.08 6.88 -5.59
CA SER A 132 -0.87 5.91 -4.99
C SER A 132 -0.69 4.51 -5.56
N SER A 133 -0.91 3.49 -4.73
CA SER A 133 -0.88 2.08 -5.13
C SER A 133 -2.17 1.62 -5.82
N ASP A 134 -3.29 2.31 -5.57
CA ASP A 134 -4.52 2.10 -6.32
C ASP A 134 -4.36 2.67 -7.74
N ARG A 135 -4.56 1.82 -8.76
CA ARG A 135 -4.45 2.20 -10.17
C ARG A 135 -5.36 3.37 -10.55
N ARG A 136 -6.54 3.50 -9.94
CA ARG A 136 -7.44 4.62 -10.24
C ARG A 136 -6.86 5.93 -9.70
N MET A 137 -6.47 5.94 -8.43
CA MET A 137 -5.87 7.12 -7.78
C MET A 137 -4.50 7.47 -8.36
N GLN A 138 -3.72 6.50 -8.79
CA GLN A 138 -2.45 6.71 -9.50
C GLN A 138 -2.66 7.49 -10.80
N ARG A 139 -3.64 7.09 -11.62
CA ARG A 139 -3.99 7.79 -12.87
C ARG A 139 -4.50 9.20 -12.60
N ILE A 140 -5.35 9.37 -11.59
CA ILE A 140 -5.83 10.69 -11.16
C ILE A 140 -4.64 11.58 -10.79
N GLY A 141 -3.73 11.09 -9.94
CA GLY A 141 -2.53 11.83 -9.55
C GLY A 141 -1.62 12.17 -10.73
N ALA A 142 -1.46 11.25 -11.69
CA ALA A 142 -0.70 11.49 -12.91
C ALA A 142 -1.29 12.64 -13.74
N SER A 143 -2.62 12.65 -13.93
CA SER A 143 -3.31 13.73 -14.64
C SER A 143 -3.35 15.04 -13.84
N ASN A 144 -3.41 14.96 -12.51
CA ASN A 144 -3.52 16.11 -11.62
C ASN A 144 -2.20 16.87 -11.44
N ARG A 145 -1.04 16.22 -11.68
CA ARG A 145 0.29 16.81 -11.50
C ARG A 145 0.42 18.17 -12.17
N LEU A 146 0.08 18.27 -13.46
CA LEU A 146 0.17 19.53 -14.21
C LEU A 146 -0.75 20.61 -13.62
N ASN A 147 -1.96 20.23 -13.21
CA ASN A 147 -2.91 21.15 -12.59
C ASN A 147 -2.38 21.69 -11.27
N VAL A 148 -1.75 20.86 -10.45
CA VAL A 148 -1.17 21.27 -9.16
C VAL A 148 0.00 22.22 -9.36
N HIS A 149 0.89 21.95 -10.34
CA HIS A 149 1.99 22.87 -10.68
C HIS A 149 1.48 24.28 -11.01
N GLN A 150 0.45 24.37 -11.84
CA GLN A 150 -0.18 25.66 -12.20
C GLN A 150 -0.94 26.28 -11.03
N LEU A 151 -1.62 25.46 -10.21
CA LEU A 151 -2.37 25.91 -9.04
C LEU A 151 -1.45 26.57 -8.00
N LEU A 152 -0.30 25.96 -7.72
CA LEU A 152 0.65 26.47 -6.72
C LEU A 152 1.10 27.89 -7.04
N GLU A 153 1.36 28.18 -8.31
CA GLU A 153 1.78 29.51 -8.75
C GLU A 153 0.59 30.48 -8.83
N SER A 154 -0.46 30.10 -9.57
CA SER A 154 -1.59 30.98 -9.89
C SER A 154 -2.37 31.45 -8.65
N LEU A 155 -2.59 30.56 -7.68
CA LEU A 155 -3.30 30.94 -6.46
C LEU A 155 -2.44 31.78 -5.51
N ALA A 156 -1.12 31.58 -5.51
CA ALA A 156 -0.23 32.21 -4.55
C ALA A 156 0.29 33.58 -5.00
N LEU A 157 0.34 33.87 -6.29
CA LEU A 157 0.95 35.08 -6.84
C LEU A 157 0.50 36.36 -6.13
N TYR A 158 -0.80 36.68 -6.17
CA TYR A 158 -1.32 37.89 -5.52
C TYR A 158 -1.28 37.81 -3.98
N PRO A 159 -1.74 36.73 -3.32
CA PRO A 159 -1.69 36.64 -1.87
C PRO A 159 -0.27 36.75 -1.28
N PHE A 160 0.75 36.22 -1.95
CA PHE A 160 2.10 36.20 -1.39
C PHE A 160 2.80 37.53 -1.69
N THR A 161 2.79 37.98 -2.95
CA THR A 161 3.52 39.20 -3.34
C THR A 161 2.87 40.48 -2.84
N GLN A 162 1.54 40.58 -2.90
CA GLN A 162 0.84 41.82 -2.56
C GLN A 162 0.37 41.88 -1.12
N ARG A 163 -0.12 40.77 -0.55
CA ARG A 163 -0.66 40.77 0.82
C ARG A 163 0.36 40.40 1.90
N LEU A 164 1.28 39.49 1.59
CA LEU A 164 2.39 39.17 2.50
C LEU A 164 3.66 39.96 2.20
N HIS A 165 3.66 40.80 1.16
CA HIS A 165 4.82 41.58 0.71
C HIS A 165 6.07 40.71 0.46
N MET A 166 5.87 39.46 0.02
CA MET A 166 6.96 38.55 -0.30
C MET A 166 7.70 39.04 -1.56
N PRO A 167 9.02 39.23 -1.51
CA PRO A 167 9.80 39.58 -2.69
C PRO A 167 9.66 38.55 -3.81
N GLU A 168 9.66 39.01 -5.06
CA GLU A 168 9.44 38.14 -6.22
C GLU A 168 10.46 36.99 -6.33
N GLY A 169 11.72 37.24 -5.97
CA GLY A 169 12.75 36.21 -5.96
C GLY A 169 12.48 35.09 -4.94
N GLU A 170 11.99 35.45 -3.75
CA GLU A 170 11.60 34.49 -2.71
C GLU A 170 10.35 33.70 -3.14
N PHE A 171 9.36 34.38 -3.72
CA PHE A 171 8.17 33.75 -4.27
C PHE A 171 8.51 32.69 -5.33
N ARG A 172 9.28 33.05 -6.35
CA ARG A 172 9.69 32.12 -7.41
C ARG A 172 10.48 30.93 -6.86
N ASN A 173 11.35 31.17 -5.89
CA ASN A 173 12.09 30.11 -5.21
C ASN A 173 11.15 29.13 -4.48
N LEU A 174 10.20 29.64 -3.69
CA LEU A 174 9.23 28.83 -2.96
C LEU A 174 8.37 27.99 -3.93
N ILE A 175 7.87 28.59 -5.02
CA ILE A 175 7.09 27.87 -6.03
C ILE A 175 7.92 26.76 -6.68
N SER A 176 9.17 27.05 -7.09
CA SER A 176 10.05 26.06 -7.69
C SER A 176 10.33 24.88 -6.75
N ARG A 177 10.62 25.15 -5.47
CA ARG A 177 10.80 24.09 -4.45
C ARG A 177 9.53 23.28 -4.25
N ALA A 178 8.36 23.93 -4.13
CA ALA A 178 7.09 23.24 -3.94
C ALA A 178 6.72 22.35 -5.13
N GLN A 179 6.95 22.82 -6.36
CA GLN A 179 6.77 22.05 -7.59
C GLN A 179 7.70 20.83 -7.65
N ALA A 180 8.96 20.98 -7.25
CA ALA A 180 9.89 19.86 -7.14
C ALA A 180 9.44 18.81 -6.09
N GLU A 181 8.87 19.25 -4.98
CA GLU A 181 8.31 18.35 -3.95
C GLU A 181 7.03 17.62 -4.41
N VAL A 182 6.18 18.24 -5.26
CA VAL A 182 5.04 17.53 -5.89
C VAL A 182 5.52 16.31 -6.68
N ASP A 183 6.67 16.46 -7.32
CA ASP A 183 7.24 15.46 -8.21
C ASP A 183 7.95 14.33 -7.46
N ASP A 184 8.28 14.54 -6.18
CA ASP A 184 8.82 13.51 -5.30
C ASP A 184 7.73 12.56 -4.80
N LEU A 185 7.60 11.42 -5.49
CA LEU A 185 6.63 10.38 -5.16
C LEU A 185 6.83 9.78 -3.75
N ARG A 186 8.01 9.93 -3.15
CA ARG A 186 8.28 9.44 -1.78
C ARG A 186 7.51 10.23 -0.74
N LEU A 187 7.21 11.50 -1.01
CA LEU A 187 6.46 12.37 -0.12
C LEU A 187 4.98 11.99 -0.03
N LYS A 188 4.46 11.26 -1.03
CA LYS A 188 3.05 10.84 -1.11
C LYS A 188 2.07 11.98 -0.79
N ALA A 189 2.33 13.14 -1.39
CA ALA A 189 1.62 14.38 -1.09
C ALA A 189 0.18 14.36 -1.65
N TYR A 190 -0.76 14.88 -0.88
CA TYR A 190 -2.16 15.07 -1.30
C TYR A 190 -2.78 16.31 -0.70
N PHE A 191 -3.83 16.81 -1.34
CA PHE A 191 -4.77 17.73 -0.71
C PHE A 191 -5.98 16.95 -0.19
N PRO A 192 -6.39 17.14 1.08
CA PRO A 192 -7.68 16.65 1.54
C PRO A 192 -8.81 17.35 0.79
N PHE A 193 -9.74 16.57 0.28
CA PHE A 193 -10.84 17.03 -0.57
C PHE A 193 -12.15 16.58 0.05
N SER A 194 -13.02 17.52 0.40
CA SER A 194 -14.27 17.25 1.11
C SER A 194 -15.43 17.32 0.14
N GLN A 195 -16.16 16.22 -0.01
CA GLN A 195 -17.38 16.15 -0.80
C GLN A 195 -18.57 16.02 0.13
N PHE A 196 -19.56 16.89 -0.07
CA PHE A 196 -20.82 16.92 0.65
C PHE A 196 -21.96 16.66 -0.32
N THR A 197 -22.84 15.73 0.00
CA THR A 197 -24.05 15.47 -0.76
C THR A 197 -25.24 15.54 0.20
N ALA A 198 -26.25 16.32 -0.14
CA ALA A 198 -27.42 16.50 0.72
C ALA A 198 -28.70 16.67 -0.10
N ASN A 199 -29.85 16.32 0.50
CA ASN A 199 -31.16 16.39 -0.15
C ASN A 199 -32.02 17.50 0.44
N MET A 200 -32.83 18.14 -0.40
CA MET A 200 -33.89 19.05 0.03
C MET A 200 -35.09 18.29 0.59
N PRO A 201 -35.59 18.60 1.79
CA PRO A 201 -36.78 17.96 2.36
C PRO A 201 -37.94 17.95 1.36
N SER A 202 -38.37 16.76 0.97
CA SER A 202 -39.53 16.59 0.11
C SER A 202 -40.79 16.97 0.90
N THR A 203 -41.67 17.81 0.32
CA THR A 203 -43.02 17.98 0.86
C THR A 203 -43.93 16.78 0.58
N TYR A 204 -43.46 15.82 -0.22
CA TYR A 204 -44.10 14.52 -0.40
C TYR A 204 -43.57 13.53 0.64
N LYS A 205 -43.76 13.88 1.92
CA LYS A 205 -44.03 12.89 2.98
C LYS A 205 -45.54 12.73 3.16
N ARG A 206 -46.27 12.69 2.03
CA ARG A 206 -47.56 12.00 2.02
C ARG A 206 -47.21 10.56 1.72
N ASP A 207 -47.84 9.61 2.42
CA ASP A 207 -47.88 8.24 1.92
C ASP A 207 -48.28 8.34 0.46
N LYS A 208 -47.36 7.99 -0.43
CA LYS A 208 -47.65 7.94 -1.85
C LYS A 208 -48.64 6.79 -1.95
N PRO A 209 -49.94 7.03 -2.23
CA PRO A 209 -50.93 5.96 -2.22
C PRO A 209 -50.67 4.92 -3.32
N TRP A 210 -49.74 5.24 -4.24
CA TRP A 210 -49.21 4.41 -5.31
C TRP A 210 -47.81 3.84 -5.01
N ASP A 211 -47.24 4.02 -3.80
CA ASP A 211 -45.94 3.49 -3.38
C ASP A 211 -46.18 2.63 -2.12
N THR A 212 -47.01 1.62 -2.30
CA THR A 212 -47.39 0.64 -1.30
C THR A 212 -46.27 -0.42 -1.17
N ASP A 213 -46.15 -1.09 -0.02
CA ASP A 213 -45.05 -2.06 0.23
C ASP A 213 -45.04 -3.27 -0.73
N ASP A 214 -46.12 -3.48 -1.48
CA ASP A 214 -46.26 -4.46 -2.56
C ASP A 214 -45.59 -4.06 -3.88
N ILE A 215 -45.18 -2.79 -4.03
CA ILE A 215 -44.54 -2.30 -5.25
C ILE A 215 -43.03 -2.48 -5.13
N ASP A 216 -42.51 -3.45 -5.87
CA ASP A 216 -41.07 -3.70 -5.97
C ASP A 216 -40.39 -2.60 -6.79
N LYS A 217 -39.91 -1.56 -6.09
CA LYS A 217 -39.22 -0.37 -6.63
C LYS A 217 -37.93 -0.71 -7.39
N TRP A 218 -37.45 -1.94 -7.29
CA TRP A 218 -36.22 -2.41 -7.91
C TRP A 218 -36.47 -3.43 -9.02
N LYS A 219 -37.74 -3.71 -9.34
CA LYS A 219 -38.11 -4.54 -10.48
C LYS A 219 -37.71 -3.83 -11.76
N ILE A 220 -36.79 -4.45 -12.52
CA ILE A 220 -36.33 -3.92 -13.79
C ILE A 220 -37.42 -4.21 -14.83
N GLU A 221 -38.06 -3.15 -15.34
CA GLU A 221 -39.01 -3.29 -16.45
C GLU A 221 -38.26 -3.41 -17.77
N GLU A 222 -38.69 -4.34 -18.61
CA GLU A 222 -38.10 -4.57 -19.92
C GLU A 222 -38.26 -3.34 -20.82
N PHE A 223 -37.15 -2.83 -21.35
CA PHE A 223 -37.17 -1.67 -22.25
C PHE A 223 -37.54 -2.10 -23.67
N LYS A 224 -38.79 -1.83 -24.08
CA LYS A 224 -39.29 -2.16 -25.41
C LYS A 224 -38.95 -1.08 -26.44
N PRO A 225 -38.90 -1.41 -27.75
CA PRO A 225 -38.68 -0.42 -28.81
C PRO A 225 -39.65 0.76 -28.77
N GLU A 226 -40.89 0.54 -28.34
CA GLU A 226 -41.95 1.55 -28.20
C GLU A 226 -41.62 2.62 -27.14
N HIS A 227 -40.78 2.28 -26.16
CA HIS A 227 -40.38 3.21 -25.09
C HIS A 227 -39.31 4.21 -25.56
N ASN A 228 -38.73 4.03 -26.74
CA ASN A 228 -37.71 4.91 -27.28
C ASN A 228 -38.32 6.17 -27.94
N VAL A 229 -38.83 7.09 -27.11
CA VAL A 229 -39.50 8.33 -27.53
C VAL A 229 -38.56 9.29 -28.28
N ALA A 230 -37.24 9.21 -28.05
CA ALA A 230 -36.24 10.11 -28.62
C ALA A 230 -35.78 9.70 -30.03
N GLY A 231 -36.18 8.53 -30.53
CA GLY A 231 -35.79 8.03 -31.85
C GLY A 231 -34.38 7.42 -31.90
N SER A 232 -33.78 7.40 -33.09
CA SER A 232 -32.47 6.75 -33.30
C SER A 232 -31.32 7.57 -32.71
N PHE A 233 -30.28 6.89 -32.20
CA PHE A 233 -29.11 7.57 -31.65
C PHE A 233 -28.41 8.44 -32.71
N ALA A 234 -28.03 9.65 -32.31
CA ALA A 234 -27.25 10.57 -33.13
C ALA A 234 -25.78 10.12 -33.25
N GLU A 235 -25.24 9.59 -32.15
CA GLU A 235 -23.83 9.22 -31.95
C GLU A 235 -23.62 7.69 -32.02
N GLU A 236 -22.41 7.28 -32.40
CA GLU A 236 -22.01 5.86 -32.48
C GLU A 236 -21.14 5.46 -31.27
N SER A 237 -21.58 4.43 -30.54
CA SER A 237 -20.78 3.77 -29.50
C SER A 237 -20.16 2.48 -30.05
N SER A 238 -18.85 2.34 -29.92
CA SER A 238 -18.09 1.18 -30.39
C SER A 238 -17.17 0.63 -29.29
N PHE A 239 -17.20 -0.68 -29.07
CA PHE A 239 -16.30 -1.37 -28.14
C PHE A 239 -15.56 -2.50 -28.83
N VAL A 240 -14.27 -2.64 -28.51
CA VAL A 240 -13.38 -3.69 -29.03
C VAL A 240 -12.85 -4.53 -27.88
N THR A 241 -12.73 -5.84 -28.08
CA THR A 241 -12.02 -6.75 -27.19
C THR A 241 -11.16 -7.73 -27.98
N LEU A 242 -9.88 -7.84 -27.59
CA LEU A 242 -8.94 -8.81 -28.15
C LEU A 242 -9.18 -10.21 -27.56
N PHE A 243 -9.04 -11.24 -28.39
CA PHE A 243 -9.12 -12.64 -27.96
C PHE A 243 -7.83 -13.42 -28.25
N PRO A 244 -7.50 -14.45 -27.44
CA PRO A 244 -6.32 -15.28 -27.71
C PRO A 244 -6.47 -16.12 -28.99
N LYS A 245 -5.37 -16.33 -29.72
CA LYS A 245 -5.37 -17.07 -31.01
C LYS A 245 -6.06 -18.44 -30.96
N TYR A 246 -5.92 -19.19 -29.86
CA TYR A 246 -6.56 -20.51 -29.71
C TYR A 246 -8.11 -20.47 -29.68
N ARG A 247 -8.73 -19.30 -29.49
CA ARG A 247 -10.20 -19.13 -29.49
C ARG A 247 -10.78 -18.91 -30.88
N GLU A 248 -9.95 -18.61 -31.87
CA GLU A 248 -10.37 -18.26 -33.22
C GLU A 248 -11.31 -19.29 -33.85
N VAL A 249 -10.95 -20.58 -33.81
CA VAL A 249 -11.72 -21.66 -34.44
C VAL A 249 -13.14 -21.69 -33.88
N TYR A 250 -13.26 -21.71 -32.54
CA TYR A 250 -14.55 -21.70 -31.87
C TYR A 250 -15.36 -20.42 -32.14
N LEU A 251 -14.70 -19.25 -32.11
CA LEU A 251 -15.39 -17.99 -32.34
C LEU A 251 -15.91 -17.89 -33.76
N LYS A 252 -15.17 -18.37 -34.76
CA LYS A 252 -15.61 -18.44 -36.16
C LYS A 252 -16.86 -19.31 -36.32
N GLU A 253 -16.91 -20.46 -35.66
CA GLU A 253 -18.08 -21.37 -35.68
C GLU A 253 -19.30 -20.79 -34.95
N ALA A 254 -19.07 -20.13 -33.80
CA ALA A 254 -20.15 -19.58 -32.98
C ALA A 254 -20.62 -18.17 -33.43
N TRP A 255 -19.86 -17.47 -34.27
CA TRP A 255 -20.13 -16.08 -34.67
C TRP A 255 -21.53 -15.86 -35.28
N PRO A 256 -22.03 -16.73 -36.18
CA PRO A 256 -23.36 -16.55 -36.78
C PRO A 256 -24.51 -16.56 -35.75
N MET A 257 -24.33 -17.27 -34.63
CA MET A 257 -25.32 -17.27 -33.53
C MET A 257 -25.29 -15.93 -32.78
N ILE A 258 -24.10 -15.37 -32.58
CA ILE A 258 -23.89 -14.09 -31.89
C ILE A 258 -24.45 -12.94 -32.73
N THR A 259 -24.16 -12.91 -34.03
CA THR A 259 -24.67 -11.89 -34.96
C THR A 259 -26.19 -11.86 -34.95
N ARG A 260 -26.84 -13.03 -35.14
CA ARG A 260 -28.31 -13.14 -35.13
C ARG A 260 -28.95 -12.67 -33.82
N THR A 261 -28.24 -12.79 -32.70
CA THR A 261 -28.75 -12.37 -31.40
C THR A 261 -28.58 -10.87 -31.16
N LEU A 262 -27.44 -10.31 -31.54
CA LEU A 262 -27.17 -8.87 -31.42
C LEU A 262 -27.96 -8.03 -32.42
N GLU A 263 -28.23 -8.57 -33.62
CA GLU A 263 -29.06 -7.93 -34.64
C GLU A 263 -30.49 -7.64 -34.15
N LYS A 264 -31.06 -8.52 -33.31
CA LYS A 264 -32.39 -8.30 -32.69
C LYS A 264 -32.44 -7.03 -31.84
N HIS A 265 -31.29 -6.63 -31.29
CA HIS A 265 -31.15 -5.43 -30.46
C HIS A 265 -30.61 -4.24 -31.26
N GLY A 266 -30.44 -4.37 -32.59
CA GLY A 266 -29.90 -3.32 -33.44
C GLY A 266 -28.39 -3.09 -33.29
N ILE A 267 -27.64 -4.04 -32.70
CA ILE A 267 -26.19 -3.94 -32.54
C ILE A 267 -25.48 -4.65 -33.70
N ALA A 268 -24.53 -3.96 -34.33
CA ALA A 268 -23.63 -4.55 -35.30
C ALA A 268 -22.41 -5.18 -34.60
N CYS A 269 -21.93 -6.32 -35.08
CA CYS A 269 -20.71 -6.94 -34.55
C CYS A 269 -19.81 -7.48 -35.67
N THR A 270 -18.50 -7.29 -35.52
CA THR A 270 -17.49 -7.79 -36.45
C THR A 270 -16.44 -8.63 -35.72
N LEU A 271 -15.95 -9.66 -36.40
CA LEU A 271 -14.88 -10.56 -35.94
C LEU A 271 -13.69 -10.41 -36.87
N ASP A 272 -12.60 -9.86 -36.36
CA ASP A 272 -11.33 -9.74 -37.08
C ASP A 272 -10.39 -10.88 -36.67
N LEU A 273 -10.06 -11.74 -37.63
CA LEU A 273 -9.17 -12.89 -37.44
C LEU A 273 -7.69 -12.53 -37.65
N VAL A 274 -7.40 -11.41 -38.30
CA VAL A 274 -6.04 -10.93 -38.55
C VAL A 274 -5.51 -10.27 -37.28
N GLU A 275 -6.27 -9.32 -36.74
CA GLU A 275 -5.94 -8.65 -35.48
C GLU A 275 -6.27 -9.50 -34.24
N GLY A 276 -7.17 -10.48 -34.38
CA GLY A 276 -7.68 -11.27 -33.25
C GLY A 276 -8.57 -10.43 -32.33
N SER A 277 -9.47 -9.63 -32.92
CA SER A 277 -10.33 -8.70 -32.21
C SER A 277 -11.82 -8.93 -32.51
N MET A 278 -12.67 -8.69 -31.51
CA MET A 278 -14.13 -8.65 -31.65
C MET A 278 -14.60 -7.23 -31.39
N THR A 279 -15.44 -6.71 -32.28
CA THR A 279 -15.99 -5.36 -32.18
C THR A 279 -17.51 -5.42 -32.12
N VAL A 280 -18.11 -4.59 -31.27
CA VAL A 280 -19.56 -4.34 -31.22
C VAL A 280 -19.83 -2.86 -31.34
N LYS A 281 -20.83 -2.48 -32.13
CA LYS A 281 -21.17 -1.08 -32.43
C LYS A 281 -22.67 -0.86 -32.42
N THR A 282 -23.10 0.29 -31.91
CA THR A 282 -24.51 0.73 -32.02
C THR A 282 -24.81 1.13 -33.45
N THR A 283 -25.98 0.75 -33.95
CA THR A 283 -26.49 1.22 -35.25
C THR A 283 -27.64 2.21 -35.07
N ARG A 284 -28.10 2.84 -36.16
CA ARG A 284 -29.32 3.66 -36.20
C ARG A 284 -30.60 2.90 -35.80
N LYS A 285 -30.57 1.56 -35.76
CA LYS A 285 -31.70 0.72 -35.35
C LYS A 285 -31.67 0.33 -33.87
N THR A 286 -30.62 0.70 -33.15
CA THR A 286 -30.51 0.43 -31.71
C THR A 286 -31.54 1.28 -30.98
N PHE A 287 -32.40 0.65 -30.18
CA PHE A 287 -33.44 1.35 -29.40
C PHE A 287 -33.08 1.45 -27.92
N ASP A 288 -32.45 0.41 -27.34
CA ASP A 288 -32.01 0.41 -25.95
C ASP A 288 -30.60 1.04 -25.82
N PRO A 289 -30.44 2.14 -25.07
CA PRO A 289 -29.15 2.79 -24.88
C PRO A 289 -28.15 1.96 -24.05
N ALA A 290 -28.62 1.07 -23.18
CA ALA A 290 -27.78 0.28 -22.28
C ALA A 290 -27.30 -1.04 -22.90
N VAL A 291 -27.98 -1.55 -23.93
CA VAL A 291 -27.67 -2.86 -24.55
C VAL A 291 -26.24 -2.95 -25.08
N ILE A 292 -25.64 -1.82 -25.49
CA ILE A 292 -24.24 -1.79 -25.95
C ILE A 292 -23.25 -2.17 -24.84
N LEU A 293 -23.56 -1.85 -23.58
CA LEU A 293 -22.74 -2.23 -22.43
C LEU A 293 -22.80 -3.74 -22.18
N LYS A 294 -23.97 -4.35 -22.37
CA LYS A 294 -24.15 -5.81 -22.30
C LYS A 294 -23.46 -6.52 -23.46
N ALA A 295 -23.53 -5.97 -24.68
CA ALA A 295 -22.81 -6.50 -25.84
C ALA A 295 -21.28 -6.43 -25.67
N ARG A 296 -20.76 -5.36 -25.06
CA ARG A 296 -19.36 -5.25 -24.66
C ARG A 296 -18.98 -6.36 -23.67
N ASP A 297 -19.85 -6.67 -22.73
CA ASP A 297 -19.58 -7.69 -21.72
C ASP A 297 -19.71 -9.12 -22.28
N LEU A 298 -20.60 -9.34 -23.26
CA LEU A 298 -20.68 -10.55 -24.07
C LEU A 298 -19.33 -10.85 -24.77
N ILE A 299 -18.76 -9.90 -25.51
CA ILE A 299 -17.49 -10.13 -26.22
C ILE A 299 -16.31 -10.33 -25.24
N LYS A 300 -16.35 -9.72 -24.05
CA LYS A 300 -15.36 -10.00 -23.00
C LYS A 300 -15.47 -11.41 -22.46
N LEU A 301 -16.69 -11.92 -22.25
CA LEU A 301 -16.92 -13.28 -21.78
C LEU A 301 -16.45 -14.31 -22.81
N LEU A 302 -16.74 -14.07 -24.09
CA LEU A 302 -16.28 -14.90 -25.21
C LEU A 302 -14.73 -14.96 -25.29
N ALA A 303 -14.07 -13.82 -25.09
CA ALA A 303 -12.60 -13.73 -25.01
C ALA A 303 -12.02 -14.48 -23.80
N ARG A 304 -12.82 -14.67 -22.73
CA ARG A 304 -12.48 -15.47 -21.54
C ARG A 304 -12.95 -16.93 -21.63
N SER A 305 -13.22 -17.39 -22.84
CA SER A 305 -13.62 -18.77 -23.18
C SER A 305 -14.94 -19.25 -22.56
N VAL A 306 -15.84 -18.34 -22.20
CA VAL A 306 -17.21 -18.73 -21.88
C VAL A 306 -17.91 -19.21 -23.17
N PRO A 307 -18.64 -20.33 -23.16
CA PRO A 307 -19.39 -20.80 -24.32
C PRO A 307 -20.45 -19.79 -24.77
N ALA A 308 -20.65 -19.63 -26.08
CA ALA A 308 -21.54 -18.62 -26.66
C ALA A 308 -23.00 -18.75 -26.15
N GLN A 309 -23.53 -19.97 -26.07
CA GLN A 309 -24.87 -20.24 -25.54
C GLN A 309 -25.07 -19.73 -24.10
N GLN A 310 -24.02 -19.80 -23.28
CA GLN A 310 -24.08 -19.30 -21.92
C GLN A 310 -23.82 -17.80 -21.87
N ALA A 311 -22.90 -17.30 -22.69
CA ALA A 311 -22.53 -15.89 -22.75
C ALA A 311 -23.70 -15.01 -23.23
N ILE A 312 -24.52 -15.48 -24.17
CA ILE A 312 -25.68 -14.75 -24.72
C ILE A 312 -26.69 -14.32 -23.64
N LYS A 313 -26.82 -15.11 -22.56
CA LYS A 313 -27.70 -14.78 -21.43
C LYS A 313 -27.35 -13.46 -20.73
N ILE A 314 -26.17 -12.89 -20.98
CA ILE A 314 -25.79 -11.56 -20.46
C ILE A 314 -26.63 -10.41 -21.05
N LEU A 315 -27.36 -10.67 -22.12
CA LEU A 315 -28.26 -9.68 -22.71
C LEU A 315 -29.53 -9.48 -21.87
N ASP A 316 -29.89 -10.45 -21.03
CA ASP A 316 -31.02 -10.36 -20.09
C ASP A 316 -30.70 -9.36 -18.96
N ASP A 317 -31.69 -8.59 -18.50
CA ASP A 317 -31.50 -7.53 -17.48
C ASP A 317 -31.04 -8.04 -16.11
N ASP A 318 -31.49 -9.24 -15.71
CA ASP A 318 -31.20 -9.83 -14.40
C ASP A 318 -29.80 -10.44 -14.29
N ILE A 319 -29.09 -10.56 -15.42
CA ILE A 319 -27.81 -11.26 -15.51
C ILE A 319 -26.71 -10.24 -15.72
N ALA A 320 -25.76 -10.21 -14.79
CA ALA A 320 -24.53 -9.45 -14.89
C ALA A 320 -23.33 -10.39 -15.03
N CYS A 321 -22.16 -9.82 -15.35
CA CYS A 321 -20.90 -10.57 -15.38
C CYS A 321 -19.87 -9.97 -14.44
N ASP A 322 -18.96 -10.82 -13.97
CA ASP A 322 -17.79 -10.40 -13.23
C ASP A 322 -16.55 -11.18 -13.64
N ILE A 323 -15.44 -10.47 -13.89
CA ILE A 323 -14.15 -11.06 -14.29
C ILE A 323 -13.13 -10.76 -13.19
N ILE A 324 -12.97 -11.73 -12.29
CA ILE A 324 -12.12 -11.62 -11.10
C ILE A 324 -10.68 -11.96 -11.48
N LYS A 325 -9.76 -11.01 -11.30
CA LYS A 325 -8.32 -11.18 -11.58
C LYS A 325 -7.62 -11.80 -10.37
N ILE A 326 -7.15 -13.03 -10.51
CA ILE A 326 -6.51 -13.77 -9.40
C ILE A 326 -4.97 -13.78 -9.45
N ARG A 327 -4.36 -13.36 -10.57
CA ARG A 327 -2.90 -13.42 -10.79
C ARG A 327 -2.07 -12.75 -9.69
N ASN A 328 -2.49 -11.56 -9.26
CA ASN A 328 -1.68 -10.71 -8.36
C ASN A 328 -1.95 -10.99 -6.87
N LEU A 329 -2.77 -11.99 -6.56
CA LEU A 329 -3.14 -12.31 -5.17
C LEU A 329 -2.13 -13.26 -4.50
N VAL A 330 -1.31 -13.96 -5.28
CA VAL A 330 -0.35 -14.96 -4.78
C VAL A 330 0.98 -14.87 -5.53
N ASN A 331 2.09 -14.64 -4.80
CA ASN A 331 3.40 -14.45 -5.41
C ASN A 331 4.03 -15.73 -5.99
N ASN A 332 3.83 -16.88 -5.33
CA ASN A 332 4.44 -18.14 -5.75
C ASN A 332 3.52 -18.90 -6.72
N LYS A 333 4.05 -19.28 -7.89
CA LYS A 333 3.34 -20.01 -8.95
C LYS A 333 2.72 -21.33 -8.49
N GLU A 334 3.44 -22.15 -7.73
CA GLU A 334 2.91 -23.42 -7.23
C GLU A 334 1.74 -23.20 -6.27
N ARG A 335 1.89 -22.23 -5.37
CA ARG A 335 0.83 -21.86 -4.42
C ARG A 335 -0.40 -21.31 -5.15
N PHE A 336 -0.18 -20.52 -6.20
CA PHE A 336 -1.24 -20.01 -7.06
C PHE A 336 -2.02 -21.14 -7.73
N VAL A 337 -1.32 -22.10 -8.36
CA VAL A 337 -1.96 -23.26 -9.01
C VAL A 337 -2.74 -24.10 -7.99
N LYS A 338 -2.16 -24.39 -6.82
CA LYS A 338 -2.85 -25.14 -5.74
C LYS A 338 -4.10 -24.41 -5.22
N ARG A 339 -4.05 -23.09 -5.03
CA ARG A 339 -5.21 -22.29 -4.59
C ARG A 339 -6.26 -22.12 -5.67
N ARG A 340 -5.87 -21.99 -6.94
CA ARG A 340 -6.81 -21.99 -8.08
C ARG A 340 -7.52 -23.33 -8.19
N GLN A 341 -6.78 -24.44 -8.10
CA GLN A 341 -7.36 -25.79 -8.15
C GLN A 341 -8.32 -26.04 -6.98
N ARG A 342 -8.06 -25.45 -5.83
CA ARG A 342 -8.95 -25.50 -4.66
C ARG A 342 -10.32 -24.88 -4.93
N ILE A 343 -10.42 -23.84 -5.78
CA ILE A 343 -11.70 -23.24 -6.17
C ILE A 343 -12.53 -24.24 -6.98
N LEU A 344 -11.89 -25.00 -7.89
CA LEU A 344 -12.57 -26.06 -8.62
C LEU A 344 -13.02 -27.19 -7.68
N GLY A 345 -12.13 -27.56 -6.75
CA GLY A 345 -12.32 -28.70 -5.86
C GLY A 345 -12.07 -30.05 -6.56
N PRO A 346 -12.16 -31.16 -5.81
CA PRO A 346 -12.05 -32.49 -6.40
C PRO A 346 -13.22 -32.73 -7.36
N SER A 347 -12.91 -33.13 -8.59
CA SER A 347 -13.88 -33.37 -9.67
C SER A 347 -14.86 -32.21 -9.95
N GLY A 348 -14.50 -30.97 -9.62
CA GLY A 348 -15.36 -29.80 -9.83
C GLY A 348 -16.51 -29.64 -8.82
N SER A 349 -16.55 -30.46 -7.76
CA SER A 349 -17.63 -30.45 -6.77
C SER A 349 -17.80 -29.12 -6.05
N THR A 350 -16.69 -28.46 -5.67
CA THR A 350 -16.72 -27.16 -4.98
C THR A 350 -17.23 -26.06 -5.92
N LEU A 351 -16.78 -26.07 -7.17
CA LEU A 351 -17.26 -25.15 -8.19
C LEU A 351 -18.78 -25.32 -8.39
N LYS A 352 -19.25 -26.56 -8.54
CA LYS A 352 -20.66 -26.82 -8.77
C LYS A 352 -21.55 -26.46 -7.58
N ALA A 353 -21.07 -26.70 -6.36
CA ALA A 353 -21.76 -26.26 -5.16
C ALA A 353 -21.87 -24.74 -5.10
N LEU A 354 -20.82 -24.01 -5.46
CA LEU A 354 -20.86 -22.55 -5.55
C LEU A 354 -21.87 -22.09 -6.59
N GLU A 355 -21.84 -22.65 -7.81
CA GLU A 355 -22.81 -22.31 -8.87
C GLU A 355 -24.27 -22.44 -8.42
N LEU A 356 -24.60 -23.54 -7.74
CA LEU A 356 -25.96 -23.82 -7.26
C LEU A 356 -26.40 -22.93 -6.09
N LEU A 357 -25.45 -22.52 -5.24
CA LEU A 357 -25.74 -21.67 -4.08
C LEU A 357 -25.90 -20.21 -4.47
N THR A 358 -25.05 -19.70 -5.37
CA THR A 358 -25.07 -18.30 -5.80
C THR A 358 -25.95 -18.05 -7.02
N GLY A 359 -26.44 -19.11 -7.69
CA GLY A 359 -27.21 -18.98 -8.93
C GLY A 359 -26.38 -18.42 -10.09
N THR A 360 -25.06 -18.63 -10.06
CA THR A 360 -24.13 -18.10 -11.05
C THR A 360 -23.50 -19.21 -11.87
N TYR A 361 -23.14 -18.95 -13.12
CA TYR A 361 -22.23 -19.76 -13.90
C TYR A 361 -20.78 -19.32 -13.65
N ILE A 362 -19.86 -20.25 -13.41
CA ILE A 362 -18.48 -19.93 -13.02
C ILE A 362 -17.50 -20.68 -13.92
N LEU A 363 -16.58 -19.94 -14.54
CA LEU A 363 -15.49 -20.49 -15.34
C LEU A 363 -14.14 -20.05 -14.77
N VAL A 364 -13.38 -21.01 -14.24
CA VAL A 364 -12.03 -20.78 -13.74
C VAL A 364 -11.02 -21.11 -14.84
N GLN A 365 -10.42 -20.10 -15.46
CA GLN A 365 -9.44 -20.31 -16.53
C GLN A 365 -8.22 -19.40 -16.40
N GLY A 366 -7.04 -20.01 -16.48
CA GLY A 366 -5.76 -19.29 -16.47
C GLY A 366 -5.58 -18.46 -15.21
N ASN A 367 -5.62 -17.14 -15.38
CA ASN A 367 -5.32 -16.13 -14.37
C ASN A 367 -6.55 -15.33 -13.90
N THR A 368 -7.74 -15.75 -14.34
CA THR A 368 -9.01 -15.09 -14.08
C THR A 368 -10.08 -16.10 -13.72
N VAL A 369 -11.06 -15.69 -12.92
CA VAL A 369 -12.30 -16.40 -12.70
C VAL A 369 -13.41 -15.55 -13.31
N SER A 370 -14.06 -16.07 -14.35
CA SER A 370 -15.21 -15.42 -14.98
C SER A 370 -16.49 -15.95 -14.35
N ALA A 371 -17.43 -15.07 -14.05
CA ALA A 371 -18.71 -15.43 -13.48
C ALA A 371 -19.86 -14.68 -14.16
N MET A 372 -21.03 -15.31 -14.23
CA MET A 372 -22.26 -14.71 -14.76
C MET A 372 -23.44 -15.07 -13.86
N GLY A 373 -24.33 -14.12 -13.59
CA GLY A 373 -25.55 -14.35 -12.83
C GLY A 373 -26.03 -13.09 -12.12
N PRO A 374 -26.90 -13.22 -11.10
CA PRO A 374 -27.47 -12.08 -10.40
C PRO A 374 -26.42 -11.34 -9.56
N PHE A 375 -26.59 -10.03 -9.38
CA PHE A 375 -25.64 -9.17 -8.65
C PHE A 375 -25.31 -9.66 -7.24
N LYS A 376 -26.30 -10.16 -6.49
CA LYS A 376 -26.11 -10.71 -5.15
C LYS A 376 -25.16 -11.92 -5.18
N GLY A 377 -25.41 -12.86 -6.10
CA GLY A 377 -24.58 -14.05 -6.30
C GLY A 377 -23.15 -13.70 -6.72
N LEU A 378 -22.97 -12.73 -7.62
CA LEU A 378 -21.65 -12.27 -8.04
C LEU A 378 -20.85 -11.63 -6.89
N LYS A 379 -21.51 -10.81 -6.05
CA LYS A 379 -20.87 -10.19 -4.88
C LYS A 379 -20.39 -11.23 -3.88
N GLU A 380 -21.22 -12.24 -3.61
CA GLU A 380 -20.86 -13.36 -2.74
C GLU A 380 -19.70 -14.16 -3.32
N LEU A 381 -19.77 -14.51 -4.61
CA LEU A 381 -18.73 -15.27 -5.30
C LEU A 381 -17.38 -14.55 -5.31
N ARG A 382 -17.37 -13.24 -5.58
CA ARG A 382 -16.16 -12.41 -5.56
C ARG A 382 -15.45 -12.52 -4.22
N ARG A 383 -16.20 -12.39 -3.12
CA ARG A 383 -15.68 -12.56 -1.75
C ARG A 383 -15.08 -13.95 -1.57
N VAL A 384 -15.77 -15.01 -1.98
CA VAL A 384 -15.26 -16.39 -1.87
C VAL A 384 -13.95 -16.60 -2.64
N VAL A 385 -13.84 -16.07 -3.85
CA VAL A 385 -12.64 -16.22 -4.69
C VAL A 385 -11.45 -15.45 -4.10
N GLU A 386 -11.66 -14.21 -3.67
CA GLU A 386 -10.63 -13.38 -3.04
C GLU A 386 -10.14 -13.99 -1.72
N ASP A 387 -11.04 -14.47 -0.86
CA ASP A 387 -10.71 -15.14 0.39
C ASP A 387 -10.01 -16.49 0.18
N CYS A 388 -10.41 -17.24 -0.85
CA CYS A 388 -9.74 -18.48 -1.24
C CYS A 388 -8.28 -18.22 -1.64
N MET A 389 -8.05 -17.13 -2.39
CA MET A 389 -6.71 -16.67 -2.74
C MET A 389 -5.95 -16.12 -1.54
N ALA A 390 -6.64 -15.61 -0.50
CA ALA A 390 -6.09 -15.19 0.79
C ALA A 390 -5.84 -16.35 1.78
N ASN A 391 -5.85 -17.61 1.32
CA ASN A 391 -5.59 -18.84 2.08
C ASN A 391 -6.76 -19.39 2.92
N ILE A 392 -7.96 -18.83 2.81
CA ILE A 392 -9.15 -19.43 3.41
C ILE A 392 -9.61 -20.57 2.48
N HIS A 393 -10.23 -21.63 3.00
CA HIS A 393 -10.73 -22.72 2.15
C HIS A 393 -12.16 -22.38 1.67
N PRO A 394 -12.50 -22.51 0.38
CA PRO A 394 -13.82 -22.10 -0.14
C PRO A 394 -14.98 -22.87 0.48
N ILE A 395 -14.74 -24.10 0.94
CA ILE A 395 -15.75 -24.92 1.66
C ILE A 395 -16.34 -24.22 2.90
N TYR A 396 -15.58 -23.33 3.54
CA TYR A 396 -16.07 -22.56 4.68
C TYR A 396 -17.15 -21.58 4.26
N HIS A 397 -16.96 -20.89 3.13
CA HIS A 397 -17.99 -20.05 2.55
C HIS A 397 -19.14 -20.84 1.95
N VAL A 398 -18.90 -22.04 1.39
CA VAL A 398 -19.99 -22.93 0.96
C VAL A 398 -20.90 -23.25 2.15
N LYS A 399 -20.33 -23.63 3.31
CA LYS A 399 -21.11 -23.85 4.54
C LYS A 399 -21.82 -22.58 5.01
N GLU A 400 -21.14 -21.44 5.00
CA GLU A 400 -21.72 -20.14 5.34
C GLU A 400 -22.95 -19.83 4.45
N LEU A 401 -22.83 -20.03 3.14
CA LEU A 401 -23.91 -19.79 2.16
C LEU A 401 -25.06 -20.77 2.33
N MET A 402 -24.79 -22.05 2.65
CA MET A 402 -25.83 -23.02 2.98
C MET A 402 -26.62 -22.58 4.21
N ILE A 403 -25.93 -22.17 5.28
CA ILE A 403 -26.58 -21.69 6.51
C ILE A 403 -27.40 -20.43 6.23
N LYS A 404 -26.84 -19.46 5.49
CA LYS A 404 -27.57 -18.23 5.11
C LYS A 404 -28.82 -18.53 4.29
N ARG A 405 -28.75 -19.50 3.38
CA ARG A 405 -29.89 -19.88 2.54
C ARG A 405 -31.01 -20.53 3.35
N GLU A 406 -30.67 -21.32 4.36
CA GLU A 406 -31.68 -21.88 5.29
C GLU A 406 -32.25 -20.81 6.22
N LEU A 407 -31.41 -19.96 6.83
CA LEU A 407 -31.86 -18.86 7.68
C LEU A 407 -32.74 -17.84 6.95
N ALA A 408 -32.46 -17.59 5.66
CA ALA A 408 -33.26 -16.69 4.84
C ALA A 408 -34.70 -17.19 4.59
N LYS A 409 -34.99 -18.48 4.79
CA LYS A 409 -36.36 -19.01 4.67
C LYS A 409 -37.21 -18.68 5.88
N ASP A 410 -36.60 -18.41 7.03
CA ASP A 410 -37.30 -18.11 8.28
C ASP A 410 -37.63 -16.61 8.35
N PRO A 411 -38.91 -16.20 8.24
CA PRO A 411 -39.29 -14.79 8.20
C PRO A 411 -39.03 -14.05 9.52
N THR A 412 -38.98 -14.77 10.64
CA THR A 412 -38.77 -14.19 11.99
C THR A 412 -37.35 -13.66 12.22
N LEU A 413 -36.37 -14.16 11.45
CA LEU A 413 -34.96 -13.84 11.58
C LEU A 413 -34.46 -12.88 10.49
N ALA A 414 -35.32 -12.43 9.57
CA ALA A 414 -34.92 -11.61 8.43
C ALA A 414 -34.26 -10.27 8.83
N ASP A 415 -34.77 -9.64 9.91
CA ASP A 415 -34.30 -8.31 10.37
C ASP A 415 -33.17 -8.38 11.41
N GLN A 416 -32.76 -9.58 11.83
CA GLN A 416 -31.74 -9.78 12.86
C GLN A 416 -30.37 -10.08 12.25
N SER A 417 -29.28 -9.69 12.93
CA SER A 417 -27.93 -10.09 12.50
C SER A 417 -27.73 -11.60 12.67
N TRP A 418 -27.27 -12.25 11.60
CA TRP A 418 -27.01 -13.70 11.58
C TRP A 418 -25.62 -14.08 12.09
N ASP A 419 -24.79 -13.14 12.54
CA ASP A 419 -23.39 -13.39 12.94
C ASP A 419 -23.25 -14.47 14.03
N ARG A 420 -24.28 -14.66 14.86
CA ARG A 420 -24.34 -15.71 15.89
C ARG A 420 -24.38 -17.12 15.29
N PHE A 421 -25.06 -17.30 14.16
CA PHE A 421 -25.24 -18.58 13.49
C PHE A 421 -24.15 -18.87 12.46
N LEU A 422 -23.48 -17.81 11.99
CA LEU A 422 -22.42 -17.93 11.01
C LEU A 422 -21.12 -18.42 11.67
N PRO A 423 -20.45 -19.43 11.11
CA PRO A 423 -19.20 -19.90 11.69
C PRO A 423 -18.10 -18.85 11.49
N ASN A 424 -17.45 -18.45 12.58
CA ASN A 424 -16.35 -17.48 12.55
C ASN A 424 -15.03 -18.16 12.13
N PHE A 425 -14.64 -18.00 10.87
CA PHE A 425 -13.41 -18.61 10.31
C PHE A 425 -12.14 -17.77 10.51
N LYS A 426 -12.16 -16.81 11.45
CA LYS A 426 -10.99 -15.98 11.77
C LYS A 426 -9.83 -16.89 12.16
N LYS A 427 -8.65 -16.62 11.59
CA LYS A 427 -7.41 -17.32 11.92
C LYS A 427 -7.15 -17.17 13.43
N ARG A 428 -7.43 -18.20 14.22
CA ARG A 428 -6.96 -18.27 15.61
C ARG A 428 -5.44 -18.45 15.54
N THR A 429 -4.71 -17.34 15.59
CA THR A 429 -3.26 -17.36 15.78
C THR A 429 -2.99 -17.83 17.21
N LEU A 430 -2.99 -19.15 17.40
CA LEU A 430 -2.68 -19.79 18.69
C LEU A 430 -1.23 -19.59 19.13
N SER A 431 -0.39 -18.95 18.31
CA SER A 431 0.99 -18.65 18.67
C SER A 431 1.13 -17.24 19.26
N LYS A 432 0.65 -17.02 20.48
CA LYS A 432 1.27 -15.99 21.35
C LYS A 432 2.56 -16.58 21.94
N ARG A 433 3.49 -17.01 21.09
CA ARG A 433 4.83 -17.36 21.57
C ARG A 433 5.58 -16.05 21.78
N ARG A 434 5.60 -15.56 23.03
CA ARG A 434 6.27 -14.28 23.37
C ARG A 434 7.77 -14.31 23.15
N VAL A 435 8.41 -15.49 23.16
CA VAL A 435 9.83 -15.64 22.82
C VAL A 435 10.04 -16.95 22.02
N PRO A 436 10.64 -16.90 20.81
CA PRO A 436 11.01 -18.13 20.10
C PRO A 436 12.01 -18.95 20.94
N HIS A 437 11.88 -20.28 20.99
CA HIS A 437 12.82 -21.17 21.72
C HIS A 437 14.29 -20.97 21.32
N LYS A 438 14.49 -20.47 20.10
CA LYS A 438 15.77 -20.02 19.57
C LYS A 438 15.62 -18.54 19.23
N VAL A 439 16.13 -17.67 20.10
CA VAL A 439 16.40 -16.28 19.74
C VAL A 439 17.74 -16.27 18.99
N THR A 440 17.70 -16.57 17.69
CA THR A 440 18.84 -16.26 16.83
C THR A 440 18.77 -14.78 16.50
N ASP A 441 19.62 -14.01 17.16
CA ASP A 441 19.80 -12.59 16.92
C ASP A 441 20.18 -12.36 15.44
N LYS A 442 19.22 -11.91 14.61
CA LYS A 442 19.43 -11.74 13.17
C LYS A 442 20.42 -10.61 12.85
N SER A 443 20.71 -9.76 13.84
CA SER A 443 21.75 -8.73 13.82
C SER A 443 23.16 -9.29 13.58
N LYS A 444 23.40 -10.59 13.80
CA LYS A 444 24.75 -11.18 13.75
C LYS A 444 25.23 -11.64 12.37
N LYS A 445 24.41 -11.60 11.32
CA LYS A 445 24.82 -12.06 9.98
C LYS A 445 24.80 -10.91 8.98
N ASN A 446 25.81 -10.06 9.03
CA ASN A 446 26.06 -9.08 7.98
C ASN A 446 26.37 -9.81 6.66
N TYR A 447 25.63 -9.48 5.62
CA TYR A 447 25.88 -10.02 4.28
C TYR A 447 27.23 -9.52 3.78
N THR A 448 28.16 -10.44 3.53
CA THR A 448 29.40 -10.17 2.80
C THR A 448 29.26 -10.79 1.41
N PRO A 449 29.57 -10.04 0.33
CA PRO A 449 29.59 -10.60 -1.03
C PRO A 449 30.75 -11.58 -1.26
N PHE A 450 31.75 -11.58 -0.36
CA PHE A 450 32.88 -12.49 -0.41
C PHE A 450 32.59 -13.76 0.38
N PRO A 451 32.75 -14.96 -0.22
CA PRO A 451 32.61 -16.21 0.51
C PRO A 451 33.75 -16.34 1.54
N PRO A 452 33.53 -17.03 2.68
CA PRO A 452 34.61 -17.37 3.59
C PRO A 452 35.60 -18.32 2.91
N ALA A 453 36.86 -18.28 3.34
CA ALA A 453 37.86 -19.25 2.89
C ALA A 453 37.39 -20.68 3.21
N GLN A 454 37.62 -21.60 2.28
CA GLN A 454 37.33 -23.03 2.51
C GLN A 454 38.24 -23.57 3.61
N GLU A 455 37.75 -24.54 4.39
CA GLU A 455 38.61 -25.21 5.36
C GLU A 455 39.68 -26.01 4.60
N LYS A 456 40.95 -25.71 4.87
CA LYS A 456 42.10 -26.40 4.27
C LYS A 456 42.01 -27.89 4.57
N SER A 457 42.26 -28.74 3.57
CA SER A 457 42.29 -30.19 3.77
C SER A 457 43.44 -30.59 4.70
N LYS A 458 43.42 -31.81 5.23
CA LYS A 458 44.56 -32.32 6.01
C LYS A 458 45.86 -32.30 5.19
N ILE A 459 45.76 -32.59 3.90
CA ILE A 459 46.88 -32.55 2.95
C ILE A 459 47.42 -31.13 2.82
N ASP A 460 46.54 -30.13 2.69
CA ASP A 460 46.96 -28.72 2.58
C ASP A 460 47.62 -28.23 3.89
N LYS A 461 47.09 -28.64 5.05
CA LYS A 461 47.69 -28.33 6.37
C LYS A 461 49.08 -28.98 6.51
N GLU A 462 49.25 -30.20 5.99
CA GLU A 462 50.54 -30.91 5.99
C GLU A 462 51.53 -30.31 4.97
N LEU A 463 51.05 -29.83 3.82
CA LEU A 463 51.87 -29.12 2.82
C LEU A 463 52.36 -27.77 3.35
N GLU A 464 51.51 -27.01 4.03
CA GLU A 464 51.86 -25.72 4.63
C GLU A 464 52.83 -25.84 5.81
N SER A 465 52.69 -26.87 6.64
CA SER A 465 53.61 -27.15 7.76
C SER A 465 54.94 -27.75 7.31
N GLY A 466 55.07 -28.14 6.03
CA GLY A 466 56.23 -28.85 5.50
C GLY A 466 56.32 -30.31 5.96
N GLU A 467 55.43 -30.75 6.85
CA GLU A 467 55.38 -32.13 7.33
C GLU A 467 55.08 -33.11 6.21
N TYR A 468 54.32 -32.71 5.19
CA TYR A 468 54.01 -33.58 4.06
C TYR A 468 55.28 -34.08 3.34
N PHE A 469 56.33 -33.25 3.29
CA PHE A 469 57.58 -33.56 2.59
C PHE A 469 58.55 -34.40 3.44
N LEU A 470 58.34 -34.50 4.76
CA LEU A 470 59.23 -35.25 5.65
C LEU A 470 58.91 -36.74 5.62
N SER A 471 59.95 -37.57 5.47
CA SER A 471 59.81 -39.01 5.59
C SER A 471 59.36 -39.41 7.00
N LYS A 472 58.67 -40.55 7.14
CA LYS A 472 58.20 -41.05 8.44
C LYS A 472 59.32 -41.16 9.47
N GLN A 473 60.51 -41.58 9.04
CA GLN A 473 61.71 -41.67 9.89
C GLN A 473 62.23 -40.30 10.33
N ALA A 474 62.17 -39.28 9.47
CA ALA A 474 62.53 -37.92 9.83
C ALA A 474 61.55 -37.33 10.87
N LYS A 475 60.25 -37.58 10.70
CA LYS A 475 59.21 -37.18 11.68
C LYS A 475 59.42 -37.82 13.05
N GLU A 476 59.78 -39.10 13.09
CA GLU A 476 60.05 -39.81 14.34
C GLU A 476 61.30 -39.30 15.08
N ARG A 477 62.34 -38.88 14.36
CA ARG A 477 63.53 -38.26 14.95
C ARG A 477 63.21 -36.91 15.58
N LEU A 478 62.54 -36.03 14.85
CA LEU A 478 62.11 -34.72 15.36
C LEU A 478 61.22 -34.87 16.61
N ARG A 479 60.30 -35.84 16.62
CA ARG A 479 59.49 -36.13 17.81
C ARG A 479 60.31 -36.61 19.00
N LYS A 480 61.35 -37.41 18.78
CA LYS A 480 62.24 -37.87 19.87
C LYS A 480 63.06 -36.72 20.44
N GLU A 481 63.58 -35.85 19.57
CA GLU A 481 64.29 -34.63 19.98
C GLU A 481 63.38 -33.71 20.79
N GLU A 482 62.15 -33.46 20.32
CA GLU A 482 61.17 -32.64 21.06
C GLU A 482 60.80 -33.24 22.44
N ILE A 483 60.70 -34.58 22.53
CA ILE A 483 60.48 -35.25 23.81
C ILE A 483 61.70 -35.10 24.74
N GLN A 484 62.92 -35.22 24.22
CA GLN A 484 64.14 -35.06 25.00
C GLN A 484 64.30 -33.63 25.52
N ASP A 485 63.99 -32.63 24.70
CA ASP A 485 64.03 -31.22 25.10
C ASP A 485 62.98 -30.92 26.17
N LYS A 486 61.74 -31.39 26.01
CA LYS A 486 60.71 -31.27 27.06
C LYS A 486 61.09 -31.98 28.36
N GLN A 487 61.78 -33.12 28.27
CA GLN A 487 62.30 -33.82 29.44
C GLN A 487 63.43 -33.04 30.12
N ARG A 488 64.27 -32.35 29.34
CA ARG A 488 65.33 -31.48 29.86
C ARG A 488 64.73 -30.27 30.57
N GLU A 489 63.77 -29.59 29.94
CA GLU A 489 63.04 -28.46 30.56
C GLU A 489 62.36 -28.86 31.86
N LYS A 490 61.61 -29.97 31.89
CA LYS A 490 60.98 -30.45 33.13
C LYS A 490 61.98 -30.82 34.21
N ARG A 491 63.16 -31.30 33.82
CA ARG A 491 64.23 -31.60 34.77
C ARG A 491 64.77 -30.31 35.37
N GLU A 492 64.98 -29.28 34.57
CA GLU A 492 65.39 -27.95 35.03
C GLU A 492 64.32 -27.29 35.91
N GLU A 493 63.04 -27.40 35.56
CA GLU A 493 61.93 -26.92 36.40
C GLU A 493 61.90 -27.63 37.76
N LYS A 494 62.01 -28.97 37.77
CA LYS A 494 62.09 -29.73 39.02
C LYS A 494 63.32 -29.40 39.85
N MET A 495 64.45 -29.10 39.21
CA MET A 495 65.65 -28.64 39.90
C MET A 495 65.41 -27.26 40.52
N LYS A 496 64.81 -26.32 39.80
CA LYS A 496 64.43 -25.00 40.32
C LYS A 496 63.38 -25.09 41.44
N GLU A 497 62.44 -26.03 41.34
CA GLU A 497 61.44 -26.28 42.38
C GLU A 497 62.09 -26.85 43.64
N ARG A 498 62.97 -27.84 43.50
CA ARG A 498 63.78 -28.36 44.61
C ARG A 498 64.65 -27.28 45.24
N GLU A 499 65.30 -26.43 44.45
CA GLU A 499 66.11 -25.31 44.97
C GLU A 499 65.25 -24.33 45.78
N LYS A 500 63.98 -24.12 45.41
CA LYS A 500 63.05 -23.31 46.21
C LYS A 500 62.69 -23.98 47.53
N ASP A 501 62.51 -25.30 47.57
CA ASP A 501 62.21 -26.04 48.80
C ASP A 501 63.39 -26.06 49.80
N PHE A 502 64.63 -25.96 49.31
CA PHE A 502 65.83 -25.87 50.17
C PHE A 502 66.09 -24.46 50.73
N VAL A 503 65.33 -23.46 50.30
CA VAL A 503 65.34 -22.13 50.92
C VAL A 503 64.25 -22.09 51.99
N PRO A 504 64.59 -21.91 53.28
CA PRO A 504 63.58 -21.82 54.33
C PRO A 504 62.57 -20.69 54.03
N PRO A 505 61.26 -20.92 54.22
CA PRO A 505 60.25 -19.88 54.09
C PRO A 505 60.59 -18.70 55.01
N VAL A 506 60.48 -17.47 54.53
CA VAL A 506 60.75 -16.29 55.36
C VAL A 506 59.62 -16.16 56.39
N GLU A 507 59.90 -16.48 57.65
CA GLU A 507 58.98 -16.26 58.77
C GLU A 507 58.87 -14.75 59.09
N GLU A 508 57.64 -14.22 59.16
CA GLU A 508 57.40 -12.87 59.66
C GLU A 508 57.56 -12.83 61.19
N VAL A 509 58.77 -12.50 61.64
CA VAL A 509 59.06 -12.31 63.07
C VAL A 509 58.29 -11.09 63.63
N ASP A 510 57.66 -11.32 64.78
CA ASP A 510 56.87 -10.39 65.57
C ASP A 510 57.54 -9.03 65.77
N ARG A 511 56.74 -7.95 65.72
CA ARG A 511 57.19 -6.55 65.65
C ARG A 511 58.05 -6.06 66.83
N LYS A 512 58.26 -6.85 67.89
CA LYS A 512 59.08 -6.48 69.06
C LYS A 512 60.57 -6.84 68.92
N GLU A 513 60.95 -7.91 68.22
CA GLU A 513 62.38 -8.25 68.01
C GLU A 513 63.04 -7.48 66.86
N LYS A 514 62.23 -6.93 65.94
CA LYS A 514 62.71 -6.05 64.85
C LYS A 514 63.34 -4.74 65.34
N LYS A 515 63.09 -4.29 66.58
CA LYS A 515 63.75 -3.09 67.16
C LYS A 515 65.15 -3.41 67.69
N GLU A 516 65.32 -4.52 68.41
CA GLU A 516 66.64 -4.90 68.96
C GLU A 516 67.62 -5.41 67.90
N GLN A 517 67.13 -6.13 66.88
CA GLN A 517 68.00 -6.55 65.76
C GLN A 517 68.34 -5.38 64.82
N LYS A 518 67.50 -4.35 64.66
CA LYS A 518 67.85 -3.14 63.88
C LYS A 518 68.95 -2.31 64.55
N GLU A 519 69.01 -2.26 65.88
CA GLU A 519 70.11 -1.60 66.59
C GLU A 519 71.43 -2.38 66.49
N LYS A 520 71.40 -3.72 66.58
CA LYS A 520 72.60 -4.55 66.37
C LYS A 520 73.07 -4.55 64.91
N LYS A 521 72.17 -4.49 63.92
CA LYS A 521 72.51 -4.41 62.48
C LYS A 521 73.00 -3.02 62.06
N LYS A 522 72.57 -1.94 62.74
CA LYS A 522 73.17 -0.59 62.60
C LYS A 522 74.60 -0.52 63.17
N LYS A 523 74.89 -1.22 64.28
CA LYS A 523 76.26 -1.31 64.82
C LYS A 523 77.20 -2.16 63.97
N ARG A 524 76.73 -3.22 63.29
CA ARG A 524 77.55 -4.03 62.36
C ARG A 524 77.78 -3.36 60.99
N LYS A 525 76.78 -2.67 60.43
CA LYS A 525 76.97 -1.90 59.18
C LYS A 525 77.98 -0.76 59.30
N HIS A 526 78.14 -0.18 60.50
CA HIS A 526 79.19 0.82 60.73
C HIS A 526 80.61 0.26 60.75
N ALA A 527 80.79 -1.06 60.86
CA ALA A 527 82.10 -1.73 60.82
C ALA A 527 82.46 -2.26 59.42
N GLU A 528 81.49 -2.75 58.63
CA GLU A 528 81.73 -3.23 57.25
C GLU A 528 81.84 -2.10 56.21
N ASP A 529 81.13 -0.96 56.39
CA ASP A 529 81.32 0.22 55.53
C ASP A 529 82.70 0.90 55.70
N GLY A 530 83.47 0.50 56.74
CA GLY A 530 84.86 0.92 56.96
C GLY A 530 85.89 0.14 56.16
N GLU A 531 85.64 -1.15 55.85
CA GLU A 531 86.57 -2.00 55.11
C GLU A 531 86.33 -1.93 53.59
N GLU A 532 85.09 -1.80 53.13
CA GLU A 532 84.79 -1.60 51.70
C GLU A 532 85.24 -0.24 51.15
N ALA A 533 85.32 0.80 52.00
CA ALA A 533 85.89 2.10 51.65
C ALA A 533 87.44 2.05 51.51
N SER A 534 88.09 1.05 52.10
CA SER A 534 89.54 0.82 52.01
C SER A 534 89.93 0.00 50.77
N GLU A 535 89.09 -0.95 50.34
CA GLU A 535 89.33 -1.78 49.14
C GLU A 535 88.98 -1.04 47.83
N LYS A 536 87.93 -0.21 47.84
CA LYS A 536 87.59 0.66 46.68
C LYS A 536 88.59 1.81 46.48
N LYS A 537 89.37 2.19 47.51
CA LYS A 537 90.51 3.12 47.38
C LYS A 537 91.79 2.44 46.86
N LYS A 538 92.00 1.14 47.08
CA LYS A 538 93.11 0.37 46.49
C LYS A 538 92.88 -0.01 45.02
N LYS A 539 91.64 -0.37 44.63
CA LYS A 539 91.30 -0.71 43.22
C LYS A 539 91.20 0.49 42.28
N LYS A 540 91.02 1.71 42.81
CA LYS A 540 91.02 2.95 42.00
C LYS A 540 92.43 3.53 41.79
N LYS A 541 93.44 3.02 42.50
CA LYS A 541 94.86 3.37 42.33
C LYS A 541 95.61 2.41 41.41
N SER A 542 95.16 1.16 41.28
CA SER A 542 95.74 0.16 40.36
C SER A 542 95.13 0.15 38.94
N LYS A 543 94.12 1.01 38.68
CA LYS A 543 93.50 1.16 37.35
C LYS A 543 93.90 2.48 36.67
N SER A 544 94.73 3.29 37.32
CA SER A 544 95.33 4.53 36.79
C SER A 544 96.84 4.42 36.54
N GLU A 545 97.42 3.22 36.63
CA GLU A 545 98.84 2.91 36.34
C GLU A 545 98.98 1.77 35.31
N ALA A 546 97.91 1.42 34.59
CA ALA A 546 97.92 0.39 33.53
C ALA A 546 97.26 0.84 32.22
N GLU A 547 97.01 2.15 32.07
CA GLU A 547 96.55 2.82 30.84
C GLU A 547 97.60 3.85 30.35
N GLU A 548 98.87 3.66 30.72
CA GLU A 548 100.01 4.48 30.28
C GLU A 548 101.20 3.65 29.73
N ASP A 549 100.98 2.37 29.39
CA ASP A 549 101.97 1.52 28.70
C ASP A 549 101.27 0.50 27.77
N SER A 550 100.61 1.04 26.73
CA SER A 550 100.32 0.33 25.47
C SER A 550 99.91 1.34 24.40
N GLU A 551 100.91 2.06 23.88
CA GLU A 551 100.97 2.49 22.48
C GLU A 551 101.81 1.47 21.69
#